data_AF-A0A7J7LMQ3-F1
#
_entry.id   AF-A0A7J7LMQ3-F1
#
_cell.length_a   1.000
_cell.length_b   1.000
_cell.length_c   1.000
_cell.angle_alpha   90.00
_cell.angle_beta   90.00
_cell.angle_gamma   90.00
#
_symmetry.space_group_name_H-M   'P 1'
#
loop_
_entity.id
_entity.type
_entity.pdbx_description
1 polymer ?
#
loop_
_entity_poly.entity_id
_entity_poly.type
_entity_poly.pdbx_seq_one_letter_code
_entity_poly.pdbx_strand_id
1 'polypeptide(L)' 'MAMTFSFIDRVYNGSTLNTLSQNSVLCTVHKAAIVGGIGILWFARGFSILKTYV' A
#
# COMPACT_ATOMS: atom_id res chain seq x y z
N MET A 1 -2.76 9.30 5.21
CA MET A 1 -1.41 8.94 4.76
C MET A 1 -1.47 8.47 3.33
N ALA A 2 -0.66 9.04 2.45
CA ALA A 2 -0.44 8.56 1.10
C ALA A 2 0.95 7.91 1.06
N MET A 3 1.03 6.64 0.70
CA MET A 3 2.29 5.89 0.65
C MET A 3 2.40 5.12 -0.66
N THR A 4 3.62 5.11 -1.20
CA THR A 4 3.96 4.34 -2.38
C THR A 4 4.97 3.29 -1.98
N PHE A 5 4.63 2.02 -2.19
CA PHE A 5 5.54 0.89 -2.02
C PHE A 5 6.21 0.59 -3.35
N SER A 6 7.52 0.79 -3.43
CA SER A 6 8.33 0.40 -4.59
C SER A 6 9.04 -0.92 -4.30
N PHE A 7 8.69 -1.97 -5.03
CA PHE A 7 9.31 -3.27 -4.88
C PHE A 7 10.58 -3.37 -5.75
N ILE A 8 11.63 -3.92 -5.17
CA ILE A 8 12.94 -4.11 -5.82
C ILE A 8 13.30 -5.58 -6.00
N ASP A 9 12.47 -6.51 -5.51
CA ASP A 9 12.79 -7.93 -5.47
C ASP A 9 12.05 -8.75 -6.55
N ARG A 10 12.81 -9.66 -7.18
CA ARG A 10 12.35 -10.69 -8.12
C ARG A 10 11.30 -10.20 -9.13
N VAL A 11 10.11 -10.81 -9.09
CA VAL A 11 9.03 -10.64 -10.05
C VAL A 11 8.42 -9.24 -9.94
N TYR A 12 8.45 -8.63 -8.76
CA TYR A 12 7.89 -7.30 -8.52
C TYR A 12 8.92 -6.19 -8.69
N ASN A 13 10.17 -6.49 -9.07
CA ASN A 13 11.21 -5.48 -9.24
C ASN A 13 10.78 -4.41 -10.27
N GLY A 14 10.77 -3.15 -9.82
CA GLY A 14 10.32 -2.01 -10.62
C GLY A 14 8.81 -1.78 -10.62
N SER A 15 8.03 -2.65 -9.97
CA SER A 15 6.59 -2.44 -9.76
C SER A 15 6.34 -1.58 -8.52
N THR A 16 5.28 -0.79 -8.56
CA THR A 16 4.88 0.07 -7.45
C THR A 16 3.44 -0.15 -7.04
N LEU A 17 3.13 0.05 -5.77
CA LEU A 17 1.79 -0.03 -5.19
C LEU A 17 1.48 1.23 -4.40
N ASN A 18 0.42 1.93 -4.80
CA ASN A 18 0.02 3.21 -4.23
C ASN A 18 -1.16 2.99 -3.28
N THR A 19 -0.97 3.40 -2.03
CA THR A 19 -1.95 3.27 -0.97
C THR A 19 -2.32 4.63 -0.38
N LEU A 20 -3.61 4.83 -0.15
CA LEU A 20 -4.16 6.01 0.49
C LEU A 20 -5.01 5.59 1.69
N SER A 21 -4.68 6.13 2.84
CA SER A 21 -5.33 5.81 4.11
C SER A 21 -5.74 7.08 4.84
N GLN A 22 -6.79 7.03 5.66
CA GLN A 22 -6.96 8.04 6.71
C GLN A 22 -5.94 7.76 7.82
N ASN A 23 -5.24 8.80 8.28
CA ASN A 23 -4.19 8.63 9.27
C ASN A 23 -4.78 8.48 10.68
N SER A 24 -5.14 7.25 11.07
CA SER A 24 -5.53 6.94 12.45
C SER A 24 -4.38 6.25 13.18
N VAL A 25 -3.37 7.04 13.56
CA VAL A 25 -2.19 6.56 14.32
C VAL A 25 -2.60 5.94 15.66
N LEU A 26 -3.73 6.39 16.22
CA LEU A 26 -4.28 5.90 17.49
C LEU A 26 -5.03 4.56 17.35
N CYS A 27 -5.37 4.14 16.13
CA CYS A 27 -5.99 2.83 15.91
C CYS A 27 -4.91 1.78 15.65
N THR A 28 -4.89 0.73 16.48
CA THR A 28 -3.98 -0.42 16.36
C THR A 28 -4.07 -1.14 15.01
N VAL A 29 -5.25 -1.12 14.37
CA VAL A 29 -5.49 -1.68 13.04
C VAL A 29 -6.40 -0.74 12.25
N HIS A 30 -6.02 -0.39 11.02
CA HIS A 30 -6.88 0.41 10.13
C HIS A 30 -6.72 0.00 8.66
N LYS A 31 -7.74 0.35 7.85
CA LYS A 31 -7.77 0.02 6.42
C LYS A 31 -7.20 1.18 5.60
N ALA A 32 -6.34 0.85 4.65
CA ALA A 32 -5.86 1.74 3.60
C ALA A 32 -6.42 1.28 2.26
N ALA A 33 -6.90 2.21 1.43
CA ALA A 33 -7.34 1.90 0.07
C ALA A 33 -6.13 1.79 -0.87
N ILE A 34 -6.12 0.77 -1.73
CA ILE A 34 -5.17 0.67 -2.84
C ILE A 34 -5.76 1.48 -4.00
N VAL A 35 -5.07 2.56 -4.37
CA VAL A 35 -5.53 3.49 -5.42
C VAL A 35 -5.04 3.04 -6.80
N GLY A 36 -3.92 2.33 -6.85
CA GLY A 36 -3.36 1.77 -8.09
C GLY A 36 -1.91 1.34 -7.93
N GLY A 37 -1.25 1.10 -9.05
CA GLY A 37 0.17 0.74 -9.10
C GLY A 37 0.73 0.86 -10.52
N ILE A 38 2.00 0.51 -10.69
CA ILE A 38 2.70 0.47 -11.98
C ILE A 38 3.39 -0.89 -12.12
N GLY A 39 3.62 -1.34 -13.35
CA GLY A 39 4.25 -2.63 -13.65
C GLY A 39 3.23 -3.76 -13.61
N ILE A 40 3.57 -4.86 -12.92
CA ILE A 40 2.65 -6.01 -12.77
C ILE A 40 1.39 -5.62 -11.96
N LEU A 41 1.49 -4.57 -11.16
CA LEU A 41 0.44 -4.08 -10.27
C LEU A 41 -0.38 -2.93 -10.89
N TRP A 42 -0.31 -2.73 -12.22
CA TRP A 42 -0.93 -1.58 -12.90
C TRP A 42 -2.46 -1.48 -12.67
N PHE A 43 -3.16 -2.60 -12.55
CA PHE A 43 -4.59 -2.65 -12.26
C PHE A 43 -4.92 -3.14 -10.85
N ALA A 44 -3.97 -3.02 -9.91
CA ALA A 44 -4.18 -3.42 -8.53
C ALA A 44 -5.30 -2.59 -7.88
N ARG A 45 -6.33 -3.27 -7.40
CA ARG A 45 -7.41 -2.71 -6.59
C ARG A 45 -7.61 -3.56 -5.35
N GLY A 46 -7.92 -2.92 -4.24
CA GLY A 46 -8.15 -3.62 -2.98
C GLY A 46 -7.96 -2.70 -1.78
N PHE A 47 -7.76 -3.32 -0.63
CA PHE A 47 -7.44 -2.62 0.60
C PHE A 47 -6.28 -3.30 1.30
N SER A 48 -5.45 -2.51 1.96
CA SER A 48 -4.37 -2.98 2.82
C SER A 48 -4.79 -2.79 4.27
N ILE A 49 -4.38 -3.72 5.14
CA ILE A 49 -4.59 -3.59 6.57
C ILE A 49 -3.27 -3.13 7.17
N LEU A 50 -3.27 -1.95 7.77
CA LEU A 50 -2.10 -1.37 8.43
C LEU A 50 -2.22 -1.63 9.93
N LYS A 51 -1.15 -2.17 10.51
CA LYS A 51 -1.00 -2.37 11.95
C LYS A 51 0.24 -1.63 12.42
N THR A 52 0.06 -0.73 13.37
CA THR A 52 1.17 -0.05 14.05
C THR A 52 1.61 -0.92 15.22
N TYR A 53 2.81 -1.49 15.13
CA TYR A 53 3.48 -2.08 16.29
C TYR A 53 4.21 -0.94 16.99
N VAL A 54 3.83 -0.70 18.25
CA VAL A 54 4.48 0.28 19.13
C VAL A 54 5.71 -0.37 19.75
#